data_AF-C8XH81-F1
#
_entry.id   AF-C8XH81-F1
#
_cell.length_a   1.000
_cell.length_b   1.000
_cell.length_c   1.000
_cell.angle_alpha   90.00
_cell.angle_beta   90.00
_cell.angle_gamma   90.00
#
_symmetry.space_group_name_H-M   'P 1'
#
loop_
_entity.id
_entity.type
_entity.pdbx_description
1 polymer ?
#
loop_
_entity_poly.entity_id
_entity_poly.type
_entity_poly.pdbx_seq_one_letter_code
_entity_poly.pdbx_strand_id
1 'polypeptide(L)'
;MSKTVTAATTLLAALVILATAGCGSSAPPGAADAGIASTTSSPVSSTTASTAPSSSSAAAAASAAAQASLSAAAASSAAAQAAAQEAARVAAEQSAAEQSAAAQAAAQAEADRVAAEQAAAQQAADEAAAQQAAQQAAAQAAADQAAAQQAAAASSGSCDIKGNINDKGERIYHVKGKSPSYDATKIDESKGERWFCSEAEAQAAGWRAPKNSN
;
A
#
# COMPACT_ATOMS: atom_id res chain seq x y z
N MET A 1 9.30 19.19 -12.40
CA MET A 1 9.16 17.98 -13.23
C MET A 1 8.67 16.89 -12.28
N SER A 2 7.42 16.42 -12.33
CA SER A 2 7.09 15.16 -13.01
C SER A 2 5.56 15.00 -13.03
N LYS A 3 4.94 15.14 -14.21
CA LYS A 3 3.49 14.90 -14.43
C LYS A 3 3.27 13.82 -15.50
N THR A 4 4.18 12.85 -15.59
CA THR A 4 4.27 11.93 -16.74
C THR A 4 3.89 10.49 -16.44
N VAL A 5 3.52 10.13 -15.21
CA VAL A 5 3.33 8.70 -14.84
C VAL A 5 1.88 8.21 -14.99
N THR A 6 0.90 9.10 -15.17
CA THR A 6 -0.53 8.70 -15.17
C THR A 6 -1.08 8.28 -16.55
N ALA A 7 -0.32 8.41 -17.65
CA ALA A 7 -0.86 8.17 -19.00
C ALA A 7 -0.64 6.76 -19.57
N ALA A 8 0.16 5.89 -18.92
CA ALA A 8 0.55 4.61 -19.49
C ALA A 8 -0.42 3.44 -19.19
N THR A 9 -1.36 3.61 -18.26
CA THR A 9 -2.21 2.50 -17.76
C THR A 9 -3.52 2.32 -18.53
N THR A 10 -3.85 3.18 -19.48
CA THR A 10 -5.18 3.17 -20.16
C THR A 10 -5.16 2.57 -21.57
N LEU A 11 -4.04 2.04 -22.08
CA LEU A 11 -3.94 1.56 -23.48
C LEU A 11 -3.85 0.04 -23.66
N LEU A 12 -4.11 -0.77 -22.62
CA LEU A 12 -4.10 -2.24 -22.73
C LEU A 12 -5.46 -2.88 -22.42
N ALA A 13 -6.54 -2.25 -22.87
CA ALA A 13 -7.90 -2.83 -22.82
C ALA A 13 -8.59 -2.76 -24.18
N ALA A 14 -7.98 -3.34 -25.22
CA ALA A 14 -8.66 -3.62 -26.49
C ALA A 14 -7.81 -4.55 -27.37
N LEU A 15 -7.85 -5.87 -27.14
CA LEU A 15 -7.80 -6.88 -28.22
C LEU A 15 -8.07 -8.31 -27.69
N VAL A 16 -9.33 -8.63 -27.40
CA VAL A 16 -9.81 -10.03 -27.38
C VAL A 16 -11.15 -10.06 -28.11
N ILE A 17 -11.10 -10.28 -29.43
CA ILE A 17 -12.24 -10.69 -30.25
C ILE A 17 -11.74 -11.79 -31.21
N LEU A 18 -12.60 -12.79 -31.44
CA LEU A 18 -12.51 -14.01 -32.28
C LEU A 18 -11.88 -15.24 -31.59
N ALA A 19 -12.51 -16.41 -31.49
CA ALA A 19 -13.72 -16.92 -32.13
C ALA A 19 -14.30 -18.09 -31.31
N THR A 20 -15.59 -18.03 -30.99
CA THR A 20 -16.36 -19.17 -30.48
C THR A 20 -17.33 -19.66 -31.55
N ALA A 21 -17.35 -20.98 -31.73
CA ALA A 21 -18.48 -21.81 -32.11
C ALA A 21 -19.10 -21.60 -33.51
N GLY A 22 -18.78 -22.50 -34.42
CA GLY A 22 -19.55 -22.74 -35.63
C GLY A 22 -19.12 -24.02 -36.33
N CYS A 23 -19.66 -25.17 -35.93
CA CYS A 23 -19.79 -26.29 -36.85
C CYS A 23 -20.99 -27.16 -36.44
N GLY A 24 -22.16 -26.78 -36.95
CA GLY A 24 -23.32 -27.65 -37.07
C GLY A 24 -23.22 -28.50 -38.34
N SER A 25 -23.78 -29.70 -38.22
CA SER A 25 -24.13 -30.73 -39.21
C SER A 25 -24.18 -30.34 -40.69
N SER A 26 -23.70 -31.24 -41.56
CA SER A 26 -24.44 -31.66 -42.77
C SER A 26 -23.78 -32.84 -43.50
N ALA A 27 -24.59 -33.85 -43.76
CA ALA A 27 -24.50 -34.81 -44.86
C ALA A 27 -25.87 -34.78 -45.60
N PRO A 28 -26.04 -35.41 -46.77
CA PRO A 28 -25.35 -35.36 -48.07
C PRO A 28 -26.22 -34.65 -49.14
N PRO A 29 -25.89 -34.62 -50.46
CA PRO A 29 -26.43 -35.65 -51.39
C PRO A 29 -25.62 -35.92 -52.69
N GLY A 30 -25.96 -37.03 -53.37
CA GLY A 30 -26.33 -36.97 -54.81
C GLY A 30 -25.29 -37.30 -55.90
N ALA A 31 -25.46 -38.49 -56.46
CA ALA A 31 -25.17 -38.99 -57.82
C ALA A 31 -24.73 -38.03 -58.96
N ALA A 32 -23.75 -38.51 -59.75
CA ALA A 32 -23.66 -38.45 -61.23
C ALA A 32 -22.54 -39.45 -61.62
N ASP A 33 -22.80 -40.58 -62.29
CA ASP A 33 -23.05 -40.79 -63.72
C ASP A 33 -22.08 -40.06 -64.67
N ALA A 34 -21.18 -40.85 -65.28
CA ALA A 34 -20.62 -40.62 -66.61
C ALA A 34 -19.96 -41.92 -67.08
N GLY A 35 -20.65 -42.63 -67.99
CA GLY A 35 -20.08 -43.74 -68.72
C GLY A 35 -19.07 -43.27 -69.78
N ILE A 36 -18.12 -44.15 -70.13
CA ILE A 36 -17.54 -44.19 -71.47
C ILE A 36 -17.20 -45.64 -71.90
N ALA A 37 -17.72 -45.97 -73.08
CA ALA A 37 -17.15 -46.78 -74.14
C ALA A 37 -16.81 -48.27 -73.90
N SER A 38 -17.68 -49.11 -74.47
CA SER A 38 -17.31 -50.40 -75.08
C SER A 38 -16.16 -50.23 -76.07
N THR A 39 -15.07 -50.98 -75.89
CA THR A 39 -14.25 -51.46 -77.00
C THR A 39 -13.92 -52.93 -76.79
N THR A 40 -14.32 -53.72 -77.78
CA THR A 40 -13.99 -55.12 -77.99
C THR A 40 -12.52 -55.28 -78.37
N SER A 41 -11.77 -56.12 -77.67
CA SER A 41 -10.70 -56.93 -78.28
C SER A 41 -10.21 -58.02 -77.33
N SER A 42 -10.35 -59.26 -77.77
CA SER A 42 -9.63 -60.42 -77.27
C SER A 42 -8.12 -60.19 -77.31
N PRO A 43 -7.37 -60.77 -76.36
CA PRO A 43 -6.13 -61.42 -76.75
C PRO A 43 -6.15 -62.91 -76.47
N VAL A 44 -5.58 -63.61 -77.44
CA VAL A 44 -5.32 -65.03 -77.50
C VAL A 44 -4.47 -65.49 -76.31
N SER A 45 -4.80 -66.68 -75.83
CA SER A 45 -4.04 -67.43 -74.83
C SER A 45 -2.57 -67.56 -75.22
N SER A 46 -1.67 -67.13 -74.34
CA SER A 46 -0.31 -67.66 -74.28
C SER A 46 -0.03 -68.11 -72.85
N THR A 47 -0.04 -69.42 -72.69
CA THR A 47 0.35 -70.14 -71.49
C THR A 47 1.81 -69.84 -71.18
N THR A 48 2.05 -68.98 -70.18
CA THR A 48 3.33 -68.97 -69.46
C THR A 48 3.18 -69.83 -68.21
N ALA A 49 4.14 -70.72 -68.01
CA ALA A 49 4.14 -71.73 -66.96
C ALA A 49 4.00 -71.07 -65.58
N SER A 50 2.85 -71.32 -64.95
CA SER A 50 2.57 -70.96 -63.57
C SER A 50 3.29 -71.96 -62.67
N THR A 51 4.48 -71.60 -62.18
CA THR A 51 4.99 -72.16 -60.91
C THR A 51 4.06 -71.69 -59.81
N ALA A 52 3.03 -72.48 -59.52
CA ALA A 52 2.18 -72.25 -58.37
C ALA A 52 3.05 -72.24 -57.11
N PRO A 53 2.99 -71.20 -56.26
CA PRO A 53 3.65 -71.25 -54.96
C PRO A 53 3.14 -72.47 -54.20
N SER A 54 4.06 -73.29 -53.67
CA SER A 54 3.70 -74.32 -52.70
C SER A 54 2.92 -73.66 -51.56
N SER A 55 1.86 -74.32 -51.06
CA SER A 55 0.91 -73.77 -50.06
C SER A 55 1.58 -73.13 -48.83
N SER A 56 2.79 -73.57 -48.48
CA SER A 56 3.65 -72.99 -47.44
C SER A 56 4.15 -71.57 -47.74
N SER A 57 4.47 -71.24 -49.00
CA SER A 57 4.99 -69.93 -49.40
C SER A 57 3.90 -68.85 -49.51
N ALA A 58 2.69 -69.23 -49.88
CA ALA A 58 1.52 -68.33 -49.85
C ALA A 58 1.11 -68.01 -48.40
N ALA A 59 1.17 -69.00 -47.49
CA ALA A 59 0.93 -68.79 -46.06
C ALA A 59 2.00 -67.87 -45.42
N ALA A 60 3.27 -68.03 -45.80
CA ALA A 60 4.35 -67.16 -45.34
C ALA A 60 4.14 -65.70 -45.80
N ALA A 61 3.77 -65.48 -47.07
CA ALA A 61 3.48 -64.14 -47.59
C ALA A 61 2.28 -63.48 -46.88
N ALA A 62 1.22 -64.24 -46.60
CA ALA A 62 0.07 -63.74 -45.84
C ALA A 62 0.44 -63.36 -44.39
N SER A 63 1.28 -64.17 -43.73
CA SER A 63 1.76 -63.86 -42.37
C SER A 63 2.66 -62.62 -42.33
N ALA A 64 3.49 -62.40 -43.36
CA ALA A 64 4.32 -61.20 -43.47
C ALA A 64 3.47 -59.94 -43.69
N ALA A 65 2.42 -60.01 -44.51
CA ALA A 65 1.49 -58.90 -44.69
C ALA A 65 0.69 -58.56 -43.42
N ALA A 66 0.29 -59.58 -42.64
CA ALA A 66 -0.37 -59.39 -41.35
C ALA A 66 0.57 -58.75 -40.31
N GLN A 67 1.82 -59.21 -40.24
CA GLN A 67 2.85 -58.62 -39.36
C GLN A 67 3.16 -57.17 -39.75
N ALA A 68 3.27 -56.85 -41.05
CA ALA A 68 3.47 -55.48 -41.52
C ALA A 68 2.30 -54.57 -41.10
N SER A 69 1.05 -55.03 -41.26
CA SER A 69 -0.14 -54.28 -40.84
C SER A 69 -0.20 -54.04 -39.33
N LEU A 70 0.15 -55.05 -38.53
CA LEU A 70 0.26 -54.93 -37.06
C LEU A 70 1.34 -53.92 -36.65
N SER A 71 2.49 -53.94 -37.31
CA SER A 71 3.58 -53.00 -37.02
C SER A 71 3.21 -51.55 -37.38
N ALA A 72 2.47 -51.34 -38.47
CA ALA A 72 1.96 -50.03 -38.86
C ALA A 72 0.90 -49.50 -37.86
N ALA A 73 0.01 -50.37 -37.37
CA ALA A 73 -0.96 -50.01 -36.34
C ALA A 73 -0.30 -49.71 -34.98
N ALA A 74 0.75 -50.45 -34.62
CA ALA A 74 1.55 -50.15 -33.43
C ALA A 74 2.28 -48.80 -33.55
N ALA A 75 2.83 -48.47 -34.72
CA ALA A 75 3.46 -47.18 -34.96
C ALA A 75 2.45 -46.01 -34.92
N SER A 76 1.25 -46.18 -35.49
CA SER A 76 0.22 -45.14 -35.45
C SER A 76 -0.35 -44.91 -34.04
N SER A 77 -0.52 -45.98 -33.26
CA SER A 77 -0.91 -45.87 -31.84
C SER A 77 0.19 -45.27 -30.96
N ALA A 78 1.47 -45.57 -31.22
CA ALA A 78 2.59 -44.91 -30.54
C ALA A 78 2.65 -43.41 -30.86
N ALA A 79 2.41 -43.02 -32.11
CA ALA A 79 2.32 -41.60 -32.50
C ALA A 79 1.14 -40.89 -31.81
N ALA A 80 -0.03 -41.53 -31.72
CA ALA A 80 -1.18 -41.01 -31.00
C ALA A 80 -0.91 -40.86 -29.49
N GLN A 81 -0.22 -41.84 -28.88
CA GLN A 81 0.20 -41.78 -27.48
C GLN A 81 1.20 -40.66 -27.23
N ALA A 82 2.18 -40.47 -28.12
CA ALA A 82 3.15 -39.37 -28.02
C ALA A 82 2.48 -38.00 -28.13
N ALA A 83 1.53 -37.84 -29.05
CA ALA A 83 0.74 -36.60 -29.17
C ALA A 83 -0.12 -36.35 -27.92
N ALA A 84 -0.73 -37.39 -27.35
CA ALA A 84 -1.50 -37.28 -26.11
C ALA A 84 -0.62 -36.93 -24.90
N GLN A 85 0.58 -37.51 -24.81
CA GLN A 85 1.56 -37.20 -23.76
C GLN A 85 2.04 -35.75 -23.87
N GLU A 86 2.31 -35.26 -25.09
CA GLU A 86 2.70 -33.88 -25.31
C GLU A 86 1.57 -32.90 -24.97
N ALA A 87 0.33 -33.19 -25.38
CA ALA A 87 -0.83 -32.38 -25.02
C ALA A 87 -1.05 -32.34 -23.49
N ALA A 88 -0.84 -33.46 -22.80
CA ALA A 88 -0.92 -33.53 -21.34
C ALA A 88 0.20 -32.71 -20.67
N ARG A 89 1.42 -32.73 -21.21
CA ARG A 89 2.54 -31.91 -20.74
C ARG A 89 2.23 -30.43 -20.86
N VAL A 90 1.77 -29.99 -22.03
CA VAL A 90 1.40 -28.59 -22.27
C VAL A 90 0.26 -28.16 -21.34
N ALA A 91 -0.76 -29.00 -21.15
CA ALA A 91 -1.86 -28.70 -20.22
C ALA A 91 -1.38 -28.60 -18.76
N ALA A 92 -0.46 -29.47 -18.34
CA ALA A 92 0.15 -29.41 -17.00
C ALA A 92 0.95 -28.12 -16.81
N GLU A 93 1.79 -27.75 -17.79
CA GLU A 93 2.56 -26.50 -17.78
C GLU A 93 1.65 -25.27 -17.72
N GLN A 94 0.56 -25.25 -18.49
CA GLN A 94 -0.44 -24.17 -18.46
C GLN A 94 -1.11 -24.08 -17.07
N SER A 95 -1.54 -25.20 -16.49
CA SER A 95 -2.14 -25.19 -15.15
C SER A 95 -1.16 -24.77 -14.05
N ALA A 96 0.13 -25.13 -14.18
CA ALA A 96 1.18 -24.69 -13.26
C ALA A 96 1.45 -23.19 -13.39
N ALA A 97 1.44 -22.66 -14.62
CA ALA A 97 1.57 -21.23 -14.88
C ALA A 97 0.40 -20.44 -14.25
N GLU A 98 -0.84 -20.91 -14.42
CA GLU A 98 -2.02 -20.31 -13.80
C GLU A 98 -1.94 -20.32 -12.26
N GLN A 99 -1.56 -21.46 -11.67
CA GLN A 99 -1.36 -21.56 -10.23
C GLN A 99 -0.26 -20.61 -9.72
N SER A 100 0.84 -20.48 -10.48
CA SER A 100 1.91 -19.54 -10.13
C SER A 100 1.48 -18.08 -10.23
N ALA A 101 0.68 -17.73 -11.23
CA ALA A 101 0.14 -16.39 -11.40
C ALA A 101 -0.85 -16.05 -10.26
N ALA A 102 -1.70 -17.01 -9.87
CA ALA A 102 -2.60 -16.86 -8.73
C ALA A 102 -1.82 -16.69 -7.41
N ALA A 103 -0.75 -17.45 -7.21
CA ALA A 103 0.10 -17.32 -6.02
C ALA A 103 0.81 -15.96 -5.97
N GLN A 104 1.33 -15.48 -7.11
CA GLN A 104 1.94 -14.15 -7.20
C GLN A 104 0.92 -13.04 -6.94
N ALA A 105 -0.30 -13.15 -7.49
CA ALA A 105 -1.37 -12.20 -7.23
C ALA A 105 -1.77 -12.17 -5.75
N ALA A 106 -1.84 -13.33 -5.09
CA ALA A 106 -2.10 -13.40 -3.66
C ALA A 106 -0.97 -12.78 -2.82
N ALA A 107 0.29 -13.05 -3.17
CA ALA A 107 1.44 -12.45 -2.51
C ALA A 107 1.48 -10.91 -2.68
N GLN A 108 1.15 -10.43 -3.88
CA GLN A 108 1.06 -8.99 -4.14
C GLN A 108 -0.08 -8.35 -3.35
N ALA A 109 -1.26 -8.98 -3.31
CA ALA A 109 -2.39 -8.48 -2.53
C ALA A 109 -2.06 -8.39 -1.02
N GLU A 110 -1.30 -9.35 -0.48
CA GLU A 110 -0.82 -9.30 0.90
C GLU A 110 0.18 -8.15 1.11
N ALA A 111 1.13 -7.96 0.20
CA ALA A 111 2.09 -6.87 0.26
C ALA A 111 1.39 -5.50 0.21
N ASP A 112 0.38 -5.35 -0.65
CA ASP A 112 -0.42 -4.13 -0.78
C ASP A 112 -1.24 -3.87 0.49
N ARG A 113 -1.81 -4.91 1.11
CA ARG A 113 -2.52 -4.80 2.39
C ARG A 113 -1.60 -4.31 3.50
N VAL A 114 -0.41 -4.91 3.62
CA VAL A 114 0.59 -4.49 4.63
C VAL A 114 1.04 -3.06 4.36
N ALA A 115 1.28 -2.68 3.11
CA ALA A 115 1.66 -1.32 2.75
C ALA A 115 0.54 -0.31 3.10
N ALA A 116 -0.72 -0.65 2.86
CA ALA A 116 -1.86 0.18 3.23
C ALA A 116 -1.99 0.33 4.76
N GLU A 117 -1.79 -0.74 5.52
CA GLU A 117 -1.79 -0.70 6.99
C GLU A 117 -0.65 0.18 7.52
N GLN A 118 0.56 0.04 6.99
CA GLN A 118 1.69 0.90 7.35
C GLN A 118 1.45 2.37 7.00
N ALA A 119 0.87 2.65 5.83
CA ALA A 119 0.52 4.01 5.42
C ALA A 119 -0.54 4.63 6.36
N ALA A 120 -1.56 3.87 6.75
CA ALA A 120 -2.57 4.31 7.72
C ALA A 120 -1.96 4.57 9.10
N ALA A 121 -1.06 3.69 9.56
CA ALA A 121 -0.35 3.87 10.83
C ALA A 121 0.54 5.13 10.81
N GLN A 122 1.24 5.40 9.70
CA GLN A 122 2.05 6.61 9.56
C GLN A 122 1.18 7.87 9.59
N GLN A 123 0.06 7.88 8.87
CA GLN A 123 -0.88 9.01 8.88
C GLN A 123 -1.42 9.28 10.29
N ALA A 124 -1.77 8.23 11.04
CA ALA A 124 -2.21 8.36 12.43
C ALA A 124 -1.10 8.90 13.34
N ALA A 125 0.16 8.49 13.12
CA ALA A 125 1.30 9.01 13.87
C ALA A 125 1.57 10.49 13.56
N ASP A 126 1.48 10.90 12.30
CA ASP A 126 1.65 12.28 11.87
C ASP A 126 0.54 13.18 12.45
N GLU A 127 -0.71 12.71 12.45
CA GLU A 127 -1.83 13.42 13.06
C GLU A 127 -1.65 13.53 14.59
N ALA A 128 -1.24 12.45 15.26
CA ALA A 128 -0.97 12.47 16.69
C ALA A 128 0.17 13.44 17.03
N ALA A 129 1.23 13.48 16.23
CA ALA A 129 2.33 14.43 16.40
C ALA A 129 1.86 15.88 16.22
N ALA A 130 1.01 16.15 15.22
CA ALA A 130 0.44 17.47 15.00
C ALA A 130 -0.47 17.90 16.17
N GLN A 131 -1.30 17.00 16.70
CA GLN A 131 -2.14 17.27 17.87
C GLN A 131 -1.30 17.55 19.12
N GLN A 132 -0.23 16.77 19.36
CA GLN A 132 0.69 17.02 20.48
C GLN A 132 1.40 18.37 20.34
N ALA A 133 1.87 18.72 19.14
CA ALA A 133 2.48 20.02 18.89
C ALA A 133 1.50 21.17 19.15
N ALA A 134 0.23 21.02 18.74
CA ALA A 134 -0.81 22.00 19.01
C ALA A 134 -1.11 22.15 20.52
N GLN A 135 -1.17 21.04 21.26
CA GLN A 135 -1.36 21.05 22.72
C GLN A 135 -0.19 21.74 23.44
N GLN A 136 1.05 21.46 23.03
CA GLN A 136 2.24 22.12 23.59
C GLN A 136 2.24 23.62 23.29
N ALA A 137 1.90 24.01 22.06
CA ALA A 137 1.78 25.41 21.68
C ALA A 137 0.69 26.13 22.49
N ALA A 138 -0.46 25.49 22.70
CA ALA A 138 -1.53 26.03 23.53
C ALA A 138 -1.12 26.15 25.00
N ALA A 139 -0.42 25.16 25.55
CA ALA A 139 0.09 25.19 26.91
C ALA A 139 1.11 26.32 27.11
N GLN A 140 2.02 26.51 26.14
CA GLN A 140 2.98 27.61 26.16
C GLN A 140 2.28 28.97 26.08
N ALA A 141 1.32 29.13 25.17
CA ALA A 141 0.54 30.36 25.05
C ALA A 141 -0.23 30.68 26.33
N ALA A 142 -0.79 29.67 26.99
CA ALA A 142 -1.47 29.83 28.27
C ALA A 142 -0.48 30.23 29.39
N ALA A 143 0.71 29.65 29.41
CA ALA A 143 1.76 30.03 30.36
C ALA A 143 2.23 31.47 30.14
N ASP A 144 2.42 31.88 28.89
CA ASP A 144 2.80 33.25 28.54
C ASP A 144 1.71 34.26 28.92
N GLN A 145 0.44 33.93 28.70
CA GLN A 145 -0.69 34.75 29.13
C GLN A 145 -0.77 34.84 30.66
N ALA A 146 -0.57 33.74 31.38
CA ALA A 146 -0.55 33.74 32.84
C ALA A 146 0.61 34.59 33.38
N ALA A 147 1.79 34.50 32.77
CA ALA A 147 2.94 35.34 33.12
C ALA A 147 2.65 36.82 32.84
N ALA A 148 2.05 37.14 31.70
CA ALA A 148 1.65 38.51 31.36
C ALA A 148 0.59 39.06 32.32
N GLN A 149 -0.39 38.24 32.73
CA GLN A 149 -1.40 38.62 33.73
C GLN A 149 -0.79 38.86 35.12
N GLN A 150 0.18 38.04 35.54
CA GLN A 150 0.91 38.26 36.79
C GLN A 150 1.73 39.55 36.75
N ALA A 151 2.42 39.82 35.63
CA ALA A 151 3.16 41.07 35.44
C ALA A 151 2.21 42.29 35.42
N ALA A 152 1.07 42.18 34.74
CA ALA A 152 0.05 43.22 34.72
C ALA A 152 -0.53 43.46 36.11
N ALA A 153 -0.88 42.42 36.86
CA ALA A 153 -1.38 42.52 38.23
C ALA A 153 -0.36 43.17 39.19
N ALA A 154 0.94 42.88 39.02
CA ALA A 154 2.01 43.54 39.77
C ALA A 154 2.12 45.04 39.45
N SER A 155 1.72 45.47 38.24
CA SER A 155 1.72 46.87 37.81
C SER A 155 0.41 47.63 38.03
N SER A 156 -0.73 46.93 38.15
CA SER A 156 -2.07 47.53 38.26
C SER A 156 -2.61 47.59 39.68
N GLY A 157 -1.99 46.89 40.63
CA GLY A 157 -2.20 47.19 42.04
C GLY A 157 -1.64 48.57 42.31
N SER A 158 -2.44 49.48 42.86
CA SER A 158 -1.91 50.68 43.52
C SER A 158 -0.81 50.19 44.46
N CYS A 159 0.44 50.52 44.17
CA CYS A 159 1.60 50.00 44.88
C CYS A 159 1.46 50.40 46.35
N ASP A 160 0.89 49.49 47.16
CA ASP A 160 0.33 49.75 48.49
C ASP A 160 1.36 49.55 49.60
N ILE A 161 2.65 49.57 49.25
CA ILE A 161 3.74 49.44 50.22
C ILE A 161 4.47 50.77 50.27
N LYS A 162 4.37 51.45 51.41
CA LYS A 162 5.00 52.75 51.66
C LYS A 162 6.43 52.57 52.15
N GLY A 163 7.43 53.02 51.39
CA GLY A 163 8.83 53.09 51.82
C GLY A 163 9.20 54.46 52.37
N ASN A 164 9.32 54.59 53.70
CA ASN A 164 9.73 55.82 54.41
C ASN A 164 11.18 55.75 54.96
N ILE A 165 11.89 56.88 54.96
CA ILE A 165 13.23 57.05 55.50
C ILE A 165 13.13 57.85 56.80
N ASN A 166 13.45 57.22 57.94
CA ASN A 166 13.37 57.93 59.22
C ASN A 166 14.49 58.98 59.39
N ASP A 167 14.40 59.80 60.44
CA ASP A 167 15.40 60.84 60.73
C ASP A 167 16.82 60.29 60.98
N LYS A 168 16.96 58.97 61.21
CA LYS A 168 18.25 58.26 61.35
C LYS A 168 18.77 57.70 60.02
N GLY A 169 18.07 57.95 58.90
CA GLY A 169 18.41 57.46 57.57
C GLY A 169 18.06 55.99 57.32
N GLU A 170 17.24 55.37 58.17
CA GLU A 170 16.83 53.97 58.00
C GLU A 170 15.67 53.85 57.02
N ARG A 171 15.84 53.00 56.01
CA ARG A 171 14.85 52.67 54.98
C ARG A 171 13.88 51.60 55.48
N ILE A 172 12.63 51.98 55.77
CA ILE A 172 11.61 51.08 56.31
C ILE A 172 10.40 51.04 55.37
N TYR A 173 9.94 49.84 55.02
CA TYR A 173 8.74 49.66 54.21
C TYR A 173 7.53 49.29 55.07
N HIS A 174 6.33 49.77 54.72
CA HIS A 174 5.09 49.51 55.44
C HIS A 174 4.05 48.93 54.50
N VAL A 175 3.51 47.77 54.84
CA VAL A 175 2.50 47.06 54.03
C VAL A 175 1.10 47.32 54.59
N LYS A 176 0.16 47.66 53.70
CA LYS A 176 -1.26 47.84 54.06
C LYS A 176 -1.80 46.59 54.77
N GLY A 177 -2.36 46.75 55.97
CA GLY A 177 -2.96 45.67 56.77
C GLY A 177 -1.99 44.83 57.63
N LYS A 178 -0.67 44.88 57.38
CA LYS A 178 0.35 44.22 58.24
C LYS A 178 1.10 45.21 59.14
N SER A 179 1.28 46.44 58.69
CA SER A 179 1.98 47.49 59.45
C SER A 179 0.98 48.40 60.16
N PRO A 180 0.99 48.49 61.50
CA PRO A 180 0.07 49.37 62.24
C PRO A 180 0.29 50.86 61.94
N SER A 181 1.50 51.24 61.51
CA SER A 181 1.86 52.61 61.14
C SER A 181 1.61 52.95 59.67
N TYR A 182 0.95 52.07 58.90
CA TYR A 182 0.75 52.27 57.47
C TYR A 182 -0.04 53.54 57.13
N ASP A 183 -1.09 53.85 57.91
CA ASP A 183 -1.95 55.03 57.67
C ASP A 183 -1.32 56.33 58.19
N ALA A 184 -0.41 56.23 59.17
CA ALA A 184 0.31 57.38 59.71
C ALA A 184 1.50 57.80 58.82
N THR A 185 2.05 56.86 58.05
CA THR A 185 3.21 57.11 57.19
C THR A 185 2.79 57.88 55.95
N LYS A 186 3.39 59.06 55.72
CA LYS A 186 3.25 59.84 54.49
C LYS A 186 4.56 59.76 53.73
N ILE A 187 4.48 59.55 52.42
CA ILE A 187 5.65 59.44 51.54
C ILE A 187 6.06 60.82 51.05
N ASP A 188 7.33 61.16 51.23
CA ASP A 188 8.00 62.35 50.74
C ASP A 188 9.09 61.96 49.71
N GLU A 189 8.73 62.01 48.42
CA GLU A 189 9.64 61.66 47.32
C GLU A 189 10.89 62.53 47.27
N SER A 190 10.85 63.75 47.83
CA SER A 190 12.02 64.65 47.88
C SER A 190 13.14 64.12 48.76
N LYS A 191 12.81 63.25 49.74
CA LYS A 191 13.77 62.57 50.62
C LYS A 191 14.23 61.22 50.06
N GLY A 192 13.72 60.80 48.90
CA GLY A 192 13.98 59.48 48.32
C GLY A 192 13.06 58.37 48.84
N GLU A 193 11.97 58.74 49.53
CA GLU A 193 10.88 57.84 49.88
C GLU A 193 10.06 57.47 48.64
N ARG A 194 9.47 56.28 48.60
CA ARG A 194 8.73 55.80 47.43
C ARG A 194 7.76 54.67 47.76
N TRP A 195 6.88 54.40 46.81
CA TRP A 195 5.96 53.28 46.87
C TRP A 195 6.55 52.04 46.20
N PHE A 196 6.22 50.87 46.73
CA PHE A 196 6.61 49.55 46.21
C PHE A 196 5.37 48.72 45.93
N CYS A 197 5.45 47.85 44.92
CA CYS A 197 4.32 47.02 44.52
C CYS A 197 4.41 45.62 45.15
N SER A 198 5.60 45.21 45.63
CA SER A 198 5.78 43.99 46.43
C SER A 198 6.83 44.13 47.55
N GLU A 199 6.72 43.30 48.59
CA GLU A 199 7.71 43.27 49.69
C GLU A 199 9.09 42.84 49.18
N ALA A 200 9.13 41.92 48.20
CA ALA A 200 10.36 41.45 47.58
C ALA A 200 11.10 42.59 46.85
N GLU A 201 10.36 43.47 46.17
CA GLU A 201 10.89 44.66 45.51
C GLU A 201 11.49 45.65 46.53
N ALA A 202 10.79 45.90 47.65
CA ALA A 202 11.29 46.77 48.71
C ALA A 202 12.58 46.23 49.35
N GLN A 203 12.63 44.93 49.64
CA GLN A 203 13.81 44.26 50.18
C GLN A 203 14.99 44.29 49.18
N ALA A 204 14.74 44.01 47.89
CA ALA A 204 15.74 44.11 46.84
C ALA A 204 16.30 45.54 46.69
N ALA A 205 15.47 46.56 46.92
CA ALA A 205 15.89 47.96 46.96
C ALA A 205 16.62 48.37 48.26
N GLY A 206 16.85 47.42 49.19
CA GLY A 206 17.56 47.63 50.45
C GLY A 206 16.71 48.21 51.57
N TRP A 207 15.39 48.04 51.53
CA TRP A 207 14.46 48.47 52.58
C TRP A 207 14.17 47.31 53.53
N ARG A 208 14.07 47.60 54.82
CA ARG A 208 13.79 46.58 55.84
C ARG A 208 12.37 46.69 56.38
N ALA A 209 11.84 45.57 56.87
CA ALA A 209 10.56 45.56 57.58
C ALA A 209 10.65 46.35 58.91
N PRO A 210 9.52 46.90 59.40
CA PRO A 210 9.48 47.55 60.69
C PRO A 210 9.63 46.49 61.79
N LYS A 211 10.17 46.90 62.94
CA LYS A 211 10.52 45.98 64.03
C LYS A 211 9.30 45.49 64.83
N ASN A 212 8.11 45.99 64.48
CA ASN A 212 6.81 45.75 65.10
C ASN A 212 5.73 45.35 64.07
N SER A 213 6.12 44.68 62.98
CA SER A 213 5.15 44.00 62.10
C SER A 213 4.49 42.87 62.89
N ASN A 214 3.16 42.87 62.98
CA ASN A 214 2.39 41.83 63.65
C ASN A 214 1.97 40.74 62.65
#